data_AF-A0AAQ3N4C4-F1
#
_entry.id   AF-A0AAQ3N4C4-F1
#
_cell.length_a   1.000
_cell.length_b   1.000
_cell.length_c   1.000
_cell.angle_alpha   90.00
_cell.angle_beta   90.00
_cell.angle_gamma   90.00
#
_symmetry.space_group_name_H-M   'P 1'
#
loop_
_entity.id
_entity.type
_entity.pdbx_description
1 polymer ?
#
loop_
_entity_poly.entity_id
_entity_poly.type
_entity_poly.pdbx_seq_one_letter_code
_entity_poly.pdbx_strand_id
1 'polypeptide(L)'
;MAYARLAPLALFLLATSTLFPMKKIEAAECSGYCSMFANKSCGTDCVCFPSRIVFGVCIKAPGPSFMAKMIDEHPNLCRSDDECMKKGSGNFCARYPNNYIDYGWCFNSDSEALKRFLAMPAAITK
;
A
#
# COMPACT_ATOMS: atom_id res chain seq x y z
N MET A 1 -11.00 -53.89 -16.79
CA MET A 1 -11.98 -53.31 -15.84
C MET A 1 -11.41 -52.11 -15.08
N ALA A 2 -10.82 -51.12 -15.77
CA ALA A 2 -10.22 -49.92 -15.14
C ALA A 2 -11.16 -48.69 -15.17
N TYR A 3 -12.11 -48.65 -16.11
CA TYR A 3 -13.05 -47.54 -16.27
C TYR A 3 -14.09 -47.44 -15.15
N ALA A 4 -14.44 -48.56 -14.50
CA ALA A 4 -15.46 -48.58 -13.44
C ALA A 4 -15.00 -47.90 -12.13
N ARG A 5 -13.69 -47.66 -11.95
CA ARG A 5 -13.13 -47.04 -10.72
C ARG A 5 -12.84 -45.54 -10.84
N LEU A 6 -12.94 -44.97 -12.04
CA LEU A 6 -12.79 -43.52 -12.27
C LEU A 6 -14.09 -42.76 -12.03
N ALA A 7 -15.24 -43.38 -12.32
CA ALA A 7 -16.56 -42.76 -12.14
C ALA A 7 -16.88 -42.38 -10.68
N PRO A 8 -16.58 -43.21 -9.65
CA PRO A 8 -16.84 -42.84 -8.26
C PRO A 8 -15.98 -41.66 -7.78
N LEU A 9 -14.72 -41.59 -8.23
CA LEU A 9 -13.79 -40.50 -7.87
C LEU A 9 -14.23 -39.17 -8.50
N ALA A 10 -14.68 -39.19 -9.76
CA ALA A 10 -15.19 -37.99 -10.43
C ALA A 10 -16.48 -37.46 -9.76
N LEU A 11 -17.38 -38.35 -9.35
CA LEU A 11 -18.60 -37.99 -8.61
C LEU A 11 -18.28 -37.42 -7.22
N PHE A 12 -17.28 -37.97 -6.53
CA PHE A 12 -16.85 -37.48 -5.21
C PHE A 12 -16.26 -36.06 -5.29
N LEU A 13 -15.48 -35.77 -6.34
CA LEU A 13 -14.91 -34.44 -6.59
C LEU A 13 -15.97 -33.40 -7.00
N LEU A 14 -16.97 -33.83 -7.79
CA LEU A 14 -18.11 -32.96 -8.13
C LEU A 14 -18.96 -32.62 -6.90
N ALA A 15 -19.26 -33.60 -6.04
CA ALA A 15 -20.06 -33.39 -4.83
C ALA A 15 -19.39 -32.47 -3.79
N THR A 16 -18.06 -32.51 -3.66
CA THR A 16 -17.33 -31.61 -2.74
C THR A 16 -17.27 -30.17 -3.24
N SER A 17 -17.29 -29.95 -4.56
CA SER A 17 -17.30 -28.60 -5.15
C SER A 17 -18.59 -27.80 -4.88
N THR A 18 -19.71 -28.47 -4.61
CA THR A 18 -21.01 -27.82 -4.36
C THR A 18 -21.25 -27.43 -2.90
N LEU A 19 -20.45 -27.95 -1.95
CA LEU A 19 -20.61 -27.67 -0.52
C LEU A 19 -19.83 -26.44 -0.04
N PHE A 20 -18.96 -25.89 -0.88
CA PHE A 20 -18.32 -24.60 -0.64
C PHE A 20 -18.95 -23.56 -1.58
N PRO A 21 -20.05 -22.90 -1.18
CA PRO A 21 -20.37 -21.64 -1.83
C PRO A 21 -19.16 -20.76 -1.58
N MET A 22 -18.33 -20.55 -2.61
CA MET A 22 -17.43 -19.40 -2.64
C MET A 22 -18.36 -18.19 -2.58
N LYS A 23 -18.68 -17.79 -1.35
CA LYS A 23 -19.25 -16.50 -1.05
C LYS A 23 -18.39 -15.55 -1.85
N LYS A 24 -18.97 -14.88 -2.86
CA LYS A 24 -18.33 -13.75 -3.51
C LYS A 24 -18.11 -12.75 -2.38
N ILE A 25 -16.98 -12.90 -1.70
CA ILE A 25 -16.41 -11.83 -0.92
C ILE A 25 -16.03 -10.88 -2.03
N GLU A 26 -16.87 -9.88 -2.26
CA GLU A 26 -16.49 -8.69 -2.98
C GLU A 26 -15.29 -8.13 -2.20
N ALA A 27 -14.10 -8.66 -2.49
CA ALA A 27 -12.87 -8.06 -2.08
C ALA A 27 -12.88 -6.73 -2.80
N ALA A 28 -13.07 -5.63 -2.06
CA ALA A 28 -12.86 -4.30 -2.60
C ALA A 28 -11.58 -4.34 -3.43
N GLU A 29 -11.71 -4.10 -4.73
CA GLU A 29 -10.61 -4.21 -5.67
C GLU A 29 -9.73 -2.98 -5.44
N CYS A 30 -8.82 -3.08 -4.47
CA CYS A 30 -7.81 -2.05 -4.21
C CYS A 30 -6.78 -2.12 -5.34
N SER A 31 -7.08 -1.48 -6.46
CA SER A 31 -6.22 -1.37 -7.62
C SER A 31 -6.24 0.06 -8.16
N GLY A 32 -5.14 0.49 -8.78
CA GLY A 32 -5.00 1.83 -9.36
C GLY A 32 -3.92 2.68 -8.69
N TYR A 33 -3.69 3.84 -9.29
CA TYR A 33 -2.72 4.82 -8.81
C TYR A 33 -3.36 5.80 -7.82
N CYS A 34 -2.55 6.29 -6.91
CA CYS A 34 -2.96 7.29 -5.94
C CYS A 34 -1.92 8.40 -5.80
N SER A 35 -2.37 9.57 -5.37
CA SER A 35 -1.48 10.70 -5.09
C SER A 35 -1.13 10.71 -3.61
N MET A 36 0.15 10.94 -3.30
CA MET A 36 0.61 11.13 -1.92
C MET A 36 0.26 12.51 -1.36
N PHE A 37 -0.12 13.44 -2.23
CA PHE A 37 -0.41 14.82 -1.89
C PHE A 37 -1.90 15.13 -1.83
N ALA A 38 -2.75 14.26 -2.39
CA ALA A 38 -4.19 14.44 -2.40
C ALA A 38 -4.87 13.62 -1.30
N ASN A 39 -5.88 14.22 -0.65
CA ASN A 39 -6.71 13.49 0.30
C ASN A 39 -7.64 12.52 -0.45
N LYS A 40 -7.21 11.25 -0.47
CA LYS A 40 -7.96 10.00 -0.71
C LYS A 40 -8.34 9.69 -2.18
N SER A 41 -7.75 8.63 -2.75
CA SER A 41 -8.11 8.11 -4.09
C SER A 41 -8.32 6.60 -4.17
N CYS A 42 -8.08 5.83 -3.10
CA CYS A 42 -8.03 4.36 -3.16
C CYS A 42 -9.31 3.61 -2.79
N GLY A 43 -10.41 4.30 -2.46
CA GLY A 43 -11.65 3.66 -1.99
C GLY A 43 -11.67 3.36 -0.49
N THR A 44 -12.68 2.62 -0.03
CA THR A 44 -12.83 2.15 1.36
C THR A 44 -11.95 0.92 1.62
N ASP A 45 -11.31 0.84 2.78
CA ASP A 45 -10.41 -0.25 3.22
C ASP A 45 -9.11 -0.44 2.41
N CYS A 46 -8.75 0.56 1.60
CA CYS A 46 -7.49 0.61 0.86
C CYS A 46 -6.60 1.75 1.36
N VAL A 47 -5.29 1.54 1.30
CA VAL A 47 -4.28 2.57 1.59
C VAL A 47 -3.49 2.91 0.35
N CYS A 48 -3.06 4.17 0.24
CA CYS A 48 -2.13 4.59 -0.79
C CYS A 48 -0.71 4.25 -0.37
N PHE A 49 -0.07 3.32 -1.08
CA PHE A 49 1.28 2.86 -0.78
C PHE A 49 2.32 3.50 -1.71
N PRO A 50 3.43 4.06 -1.19
CA PRO A 50 4.43 4.79 -1.98
C PRO A 50 5.16 3.88 -2.94
N SER A 51 4.94 4.10 -4.23
CA SER A 51 5.79 3.57 -5.30
C SER A 51 6.90 4.56 -5.68
N ARG A 52 6.59 5.85 -5.58
CA ARG A 52 7.48 6.99 -5.78
C ARG A 52 7.12 8.12 -4.81
N ILE A 53 7.90 9.19 -4.84
CA ILE A 53 7.71 10.37 -3.99
C ILE A 53 6.31 11.00 -4.19
N VAL A 54 5.81 11.08 -5.42
CA VAL A 54 4.57 11.84 -5.71
C VAL A 54 3.34 10.94 -5.80
N PHE A 55 3.52 9.68 -6.18
CA PHE A 55 2.43 8.75 -6.45
C PHE A 55 2.67 7.40 -5.80
N GLY A 56 1.55 6.79 -5.43
CA GLY A 56 1.48 5.46 -4.90
C GLY A 56 0.60 4.54 -5.71
N VAL A 57 0.48 3.33 -5.20
CA VAL A 57 -0.47 2.32 -5.65
C VAL A 57 -1.46 2.05 -4.53
N CYS A 58 -2.72 1.90 -4.90
CA CYS A 58 -3.74 1.48 -3.96
C CYS A 58 -3.55 0.00 -3.65
N ILE A 59 -3.40 -0.31 -2.37
CA ILE A 59 -3.33 -1.69 -1.89
C ILE A 59 -4.37 -1.90 -0.80
N LYS A 60 -4.80 -3.15 -0.64
CA LYS A 60 -5.61 -3.53 0.51
C LYS A 60 -4.85 -3.19 1.78
N ALA A 61 -5.49 -2.47 2.71
CA ALA A 61 -4.87 -2.07 3.97
C ALA A 61 -4.24 -3.28 4.64
N PRO A 62 -2.90 -3.42 4.62
CA PRO A 62 -2.28 -4.53 5.32
C PRO A 62 -2.30 -4.22 6.81
N GLY A 63 -2.18 -5.25 7.66
CA GLY A 63 -2.19 -5.05 9.11
C GLY A 63 -1.16 -4.00 9.55
N PRO A 64 -1.39 -3.26 10.65
CA PRO A 64 -0.52 -2.17 11.09
C PRO A 64 0.96 -2.56 11.22
N SER A 65 1.23 -3.81 11.64
CA SER A 65 2.58 -4.38 11.74
C SER A 65 3.29 -4.49 10.41
N PHE A 66 2.58 -4.85 9.34
CA PHE A 66 3.15 -4.96 8.00
C PHE A 66 3.46 -3.57 7.42
N MET A 67 2.57 -2.60 7.64
CA MET A 67 2.83 -1.20 7.26
C MET A 67 4.08 -0.65 7.95
N ALA A 68 4.19 -0.84 9.28
CA ALA A 68 5.36 -0.41 10.03
C ALA A 68 6.65 -1.02 9.47
N LYS A 69 6.65 -2.35 9.26
CA LYS A 69 7.80 -3.06 8.70
C LYS A 69 8.20 -2.51 7.32
N MET A 70 7.24 -2.24 6.44
CA MET A 70 7.54 -1.69 5.12
C MET A 70 8.14 -0.27 5.18
N ILE A 71 7.64 0.58 6.08
CA ILE A 71 8.18 1.93 6.28
C ILE A 71 9.62 1.85 6.81
N ASP A 72 9.84 0.96 7.78
CA ASP A 72 11.15 0.77 8.40
C ASP A 72 12.18 0.26 7.38
N GLU A 73 11.80 -0.69 6.53
CA GLU A 73 12.65 -1.29 5.49
C GLU A 73 12.87 -0.39 4.27
N HIS A 74 11.94 0.53 3.96
CA HIS A 74 12.09 1.38 2.78
C HIS A 74 13.23 2.41 2.99
N PRO A 75 14.17 2.55 2.04
CA PRO A 75 15.40 3.34 2.23
C PRO A 75 15.14 4.84 2.45
N ASN A 76 14.04 5.36 1.90
CA ASN A 76 13.70 6.79 1.95
C ASN A 76 12.42 7.12 2.71
N LEU A 77 11.68 6.14 3.25
CA LEU A 77 10.52 6.48 4.09
C LEU A 77 10.98 6.69 5.52
N CYS A 78 10.28 7.56 6.23
CA CYS A 78 10.67 7.95 7.59
C CYS A 78 9.47 8.35 8.45
N ARG A 79 9.59 8.18 9.75
CA ARG A 79 8.72 8.81 10.76
C ARG A 79 9.40 9.96 11.48
N SER A 80 10.73 10.01 11.42
CA SER A 80 11.57 11.01 12.10
C SER A 80 12.82 11.35 11.29
N ASP A 81 13.43 12.50 11.60
CA ASP A 81 14.70 12.93 10.99
C ASP A 81 15.85 11.95 11.33
N ASP A 82 15.84 11.41 12.55
CA ASP A 82 16.82 10.41 13.01
C ASP A 82 16.81 9.14 12.15
N GLU A 83 15.65 8.72 11.66
CA GLU A 83 15.56 7.58 10.75
C GLU A 83 16.24 7.88 9.42
N CYS A 84 16.08 9.09 8.87
CA CYS A 84 16.76 9.48 7.64
C CYS A 84 18.28 9.47 7.81
N MET A 85 18.77 9.98 8.95
CA MET A 85 20.20 9.97 9.26
C MET A 85 20.74 8.54 9.42
N LYS A 86 20.00 7.67 10.14
CA LYS A 86 20.37 6.25 10.31
C LYS A 86 20.38 5.49 8.98
N LYS A 87 19.46 5.80 8.07
CA LYS A 87 19.37 5.20 6.73
C LYS A 87 20.38 5.78 5.75
N GLY A 88 20.98 6.93 6.04
CA GLY A 88 21.88 7.64 5.13
C GLY A 88 21.19 8.23 3.90
N SER A 89 19.85 8.35 3.93
CA SER A 89 19.03 8.86 2.81
C SER A 89 18.68 10.34 2.93
N GLY A 90 19.13 11.00 4.00
CA GLY A 90 18.93 12.41 4.24
C GLY A 90 19.15 12.77 5.71
N ASN A 91 18.80 14.00 6.07
CA ASN A 91 18.80 14.47 7.46
C ASN A 91 17.48 15.13 7.87
N PHE A 92 16.48 15.13 6.98
CA PHE A 92 15.17 15.71 7.22
C PHE A 92 14.06 14.81 6.67
N CYS A 93 13.05 14.55 7.49
CA CYS A 93 11.88 13.77 7.15
C CYS A 93 10.72 14.69 6.74
N ALA A 94 10.52 14.87 5.45
CA ALA A 94 9.42 15.68 4.94
C ALA A 94 8.12 14.89 4.95
N ARG A 95 7.16 15.30 5.79
CA ARG A 95 5.84 14.64 5.90
C ARG A 95 4.98 14.96 4.69
N TYR A 96 4.26 13.95 4.20
CA TYR A 96 3.26 14.17 3.17
C TYR A 96 2.13 15.06 3.69
N PRO A 97 1.58 15.97 2.87
CA PRO A 97 0.45 16.81 3.30
C PRO A 97 -0.86 16.03 3.53
N ASN A 98 -0.94 14.79 3.04
CA ASN A 98 -2.07 13.91 3.25
C ASN A 98 -2.08 13.38 4.69
N ASN A 99 -3.06 13.79 5.49
CA ASN A 99 -3.20 13.43 6.91
C ASN A 99 -3.47 11.93 7.16
N TYR A 100 -3.80 11.16 6.12
CA TYR A 100 -3.93 9.69 6.22
C TYR A 100 -2.59 8.97 6.11
N ILE A 101 -1.49 9.69 5.88
CA ILE A 101 -0.13 9.15 5.74
C ILE A 101 0.71 9.54 6.96
N ASP A 102 1.02 8.57 7.81
CA ASP A 102 1.73 8.76 9.07
C ASP A 102 3.26 8.68 8.95
N TYR A 103 3.80 8.65 7.73
CA TYR A 103 5.22 8.74 7.42
C TYR A 103 5.55 9.82 6.37
N GLY A 104 6.82 10.11 6.18
CA GLY A 104 7.35 11.08 5.22
C GLY A 104 8.37 10.48 4.27
N TRP A 105 9.08 11.37 3.58
CA TRP A 105 10.19 11.03 2.70
C TRP A 105 11.47 11.76 3.13
N CYS A 106 12.59 11.05 3.10
CA CYS A 106 13.89 11.60 3.48
C CYS A 106 14.46 12.52 2.40
N PHE A 107 14.96 13.68 2.85
CA PHE A 107 15.69 14.63 2.04
C PHE A 107 16.92 15.13 2.79
N ASN A 108 17.90 15.67 2.04
CA ASN A 108 18.86 16.60 2.61
C ASN A 108 18.15 17.95 2.83
N SER A 109 18.31 18.54 4.00
CA SER A 109 17.65 19.77 4.46
C SER A 109 17.94 20.99 3.57
N ASP A 110 19.07 21.01 2.88
CA ASP A 110 19.49 22.06 1.96
C ASP A 110 19.12 21.77 0.49
N SER A 111 18.50 20.63 0.20
CA SER A 111 18.24 20.20 -1.18
C SER A 111 17.13 21.01 -1.87
N GLU A 112 17.34 21.33 -3.15
CA GLU A 112 16.30 21.90 -4.02
C GLU A 112 15.09 20.96 -4.17
N ALA A 113 15.31 19.65 -4.05
CA ALA A 113 14.24 18.66 -4.06
C ALA A 113 13.28 18.83 -2.87
N LEU A 114 13.81 19.10 -1.66
CA LEU A 114 12.98 19.38 -0.48
C LEU A 114 12.15 20.65 -0.68
N LYS A 115 12.76 21.73 -1.16
CA LYS A 115 12.05 22.99 -1.43
C LYS A 115 10.87 22.77 -2.38
N ARG A 116 11.08 22.00 -3.46
CA ARG A 116 10.02 21.64 -4.41
C ARG A 116 8.95 20.77 -3.78
N PHE A 117 9.34 19.78 -2.97
CA PHE A 117 8.40 18.90 -2.27
C PHE A 117 7.48 19.69 -1.34
N LEU A 118 8.03 20.59 -0.54
CA LEU A 118 7.27 21.42 0.39
C LEU A 118 6.40 22.46 -0.32
N ALA A 119 6.76 22.87 -1.53
CA ALA A 119 5.97 23.78 -2.37
C ALA A 119 4.83 23.05 -3.13
N MET A 120 4.80 21.72 -3.15
CA MET A 120 3.72 20.99 -3.80
C MET A 120 2.42 21.23 -3.03
N PRO A 121 1.35 21.66 -3.72
CA PRO A 121 0.08 21.91 -3.07
C PRO A 121 -0.47 20.59 -2.52
N ALA A 122 -0.88 20.60 -1.25
CA ALA A 122 -1.83 19.61 -0.77
C ALA A 122 -3.09 19.75 -1.63
N ALA A 123 -3.59 18.66 -2.23
CA ALA A 123 -4.89 18.76 -2.88
C ALA A 123 -5.94 18.90 -1.77
N ILE A 124 -6.29 20.15 -1.48
CA ILE A 124 -7.43 20.52 -0.65
C ILE A 124 -8.65 20.24 -1.51
N THR A 125 -9.20 19.03 -1.43
CA THR A 125 -10.52 18.77 -1.98
C THR A 125 -11.51 19.55 -1.13
N LYS A 126 -12.12 20.60 -1.73
CA LYS A 126 -13.30 21.29 -1.20
C LYS A 126 -14.45 20.32 -1.02
#